data_AF-A0A3M1H7A9-F1
#
_entry.id   AF-A0A3M1H7A9-F1
#
_cell.length_a   1.000
_cell.length_b   1.000
_cell.length_c   1.000
_cell.angle_alpha   90.00
_cell.angle_beta   90.00
_cell.angle_gamma   90.00
#
_symmetry.space_group_name_H-M   'P 1'
#
loop_
_entity.id
_entity.type
_entity.pdbx_description
1 polymer ?
#
loop_
_entity_poly.entity_id
_entity_poly.type
_entity_poly.pdbx_seq_one_letter_code
_entity_poly.pdbx_strand_id
1 'polypeptide(L)'
;MTFTLEHRYETTRKGDFVVAIALDTYEEIFNEWDNTKAYHKKDLDEEFVAYLIESFDELKGRNAVIRLDIPKRDKKKKKAIKGIHLYFDYLSALKKKELRVFFSKMVGVVIIGATFISASVIFAAQESLEENLLNSLFHEGMVIVGWVTI
;
A
#
# COMPACT_ATOMS: atom_id res chain seq x y z
N MET A 1 -17.00 0.46 18.08
CA MET A 1 -16.31 0.72 19.35
C MET A 1 -15.13 1.64 19.06
N THR A 2 -15.27 2.93 19.32
CA THR A 2 -14.22 3.94 19.15
C THR A 2 -13.30 3.90 20.38
N PHE A 3 -12.24 3.10 20.33
CA PHE A 3 -11.13 3.24 21.28
C PHE A 3 -10.53 4.64 21.07
N THR A 4 -10.67 5.51 22.08
CA THR A 4 -10.16 6.88 22.04
C THR A 4 -8.63 6.83 22.10
N LEU A 5 -8.00 7.20 20.99
CA LEU A 5 -6.55 7.19 20.77
C LEU A 5 -5.73 7.91 21.85
N GLU A 6 -6.36 8.81 22.60
CA GLU A 6 -5.78 9.52 23.75
C GLU A 6 -5.33 8.60 24.89
N HIS A 7 -5.91 7.39 25.00
CA HIS A 7 -5.48 6.41 26.00
C HIS A 7 -4.29 5.55 25.57
N ARG A 8 -3.99 5.50 24.26
CA ARG A 8 -2.94 4.63 23.71
C ARG A 8 -1.64 5.36 23.40
N TYR A 9 -1.72 6.62 22.98
CA TYR A 9 -0.56 7.39 22.51
C TYR A 9 -0.35 8.63 23.37
N GLU A 10 0.88 8.84 23.83
CA GLU A 10 1.27 10.12 24.43
C GLU A 10 1.24 11.21 23.35
N THR A 11 0.96 12.46 23.75
CA THR A 11 1.10 13.62 22.86
C THR A 11 2.28 14.49 23.29
N THR A 12 3.06 14.97 22.33
CA THR A 12 4.10 15.96 22.61
C THR A 12 3.48 17.30 23.00
N ARG A 13 4.29 18.22 23.56
CA ARG A 13 3.86 19.61 23.83
C ARG A 13 3.36 20.37 22.60
N LYS A 14 3.68 19.89 21.40
CA LYS A 14 3.23 20.46 20.12
C LYS A 14 1.93 19.84 19.59
N GLY A 15 1.38 18.84 20.29
CA GLY A 15 0.17 18.12 19.87
C GLY A 15 0.45 16.93 18.93
N ASP A 16 1.72 16.60 18.66
CA ASP A 16 2.06 15.43 17.84
C ASP A 16 1.90 14.14 18.65
N PHE A 17 1.35 13.08 18.05
CA PHE A 17 1.25 11.76 18.69
C PHE A 17 2.62 11.10 18.80
N VAL A 18 2.88 10.39 19.89
CA VAL A 18 4.15 9.70 20.14
C VAL A 18 3.92 8.20 20.02
N VAL A 19 4.53 7.59 19.01
CA VAL A 19 4.63 6.13 18.90
C VAL A 19 5.90 5.73 19.65
N ALA A 20 5.74 5.28 20.89
CA ALA A 20 6.84 4.88 21.75
C ALA A 20 7.16 3.40 21.58
N ILE A 21 8.44 3.09 21.39
CA ILE A 21 8.94 1.73 21.22
C ILE A 21 10.08 1.55 22.22
N ALA A 22 9.87 0.66 23.18
CA ALA A 22 10.89 0.22 24.11
C ALA A 22 11.68 -0.93 23.47
N LEU A 23 12.99 -0.80 23.44
CA LEU A 23 13.89 -1.80 22.88
C LEU A 23 14.95 -2.13 23.93
N ASP A 24 15.21 -3.41 24.16
CA ASP A 24 16.24 -3.83 25.12
C ASP A 24 17.64 -3.63 24.51
N THR A 25 17.76 -3.80 23.19
CA THR A 25 18.99 -3.61 22.42
C THR A 25 18.77 -2.89 21.08
N TYR A 26 19.86 -2.35 20.49
CA TYR A 26 19.79 -1.73 19.16
C TYR A 26 19.51 -2.77 18.06
N GLU A 27 19.97 -3.99 18.31
CA GLU A 27 19.94 -5.10 17.36
C GLU A 27 18.52 -5.59 17.08
N GLU A 28 17.58 -5.47 18.03
CA GLU A 28 16.14 -5.83 17.90
C GLU A 28 15.37 -5.08 16.81
N ILE A 29 15.84 -3.90 16.41
CA ILE A 29 15.23 -3.16 15.28
C ILE A 29 15.45 -3.91 13.95
N PHE A 30 16.45 -4.79 13.90
CA PHE A 30 16.86 -5.50 12.72
C PHE A 30 16.56 -6.98 12.86
N ASN A 31 16.24 -7.61 11.73
CA ASN A 31 15.91 -9.02 11.71
C ASN A 31 17.06 -9.88 12.27
N GLU A 32 16.75 -10.75 13.25
CA GLU A 32 17.71 -11.62 13.93
C GLU A 32 18.38 -12.64 12.99
N TRP A 33 17.70 -13.01 11.90
CA TRP A 33 18.24 -13.91 10.88
C TRP A 33 19.22 -13.25 9.92
N ASP A 34 19.31 -11.92 9.91
CA ASP A 34 20.31 -11.21 9.12
C ASP A 34 21.67 -11.14 9.85
N ASN A 35 22.23 -12.33 10.06
CA ASN A 35 23.61 -12.54 10.50
C ASN A 35 24.62 -12.35 9.35
N THR A 36 24.37 -11.45 8.39
CA THR A 36 25.39 -11.07 7.43
C THR A 36 26.47 -10.20 8.09
N LYS A 37 27.40 -10.90 8.73
CA LYS A 37 28.77 -10.43 8.98
C LYS A 37 29.40 -10.09 7.63
N ALA A 38 29.17 -8.89 7.09
CA ALA A 38 30.22 -8.04 6.53
C ALA A 38 29.68 -6.87 5.67
N TYR A 39 28.59 -6.97 4.90
CA TYR A 39 28.37 -5.95 3.85
C TYR A 39 26.92 -5.65 3.42
N HIS A 40 25.88 -6.26 4.00
CA HIS A 40 24.51 -6.02 3.54
C HIS A 40 23.71 -5.10 4.48
N LYS A 41 22.87 -4.26 3.85
CA LYS A 41 21.88 -3.42 4.54
C LYS A 41 21.00 -4.35 5.36
N LYS A 42 21.05 -4.22 6.69
CA LYS A 42 20.14 -4.94 7.57
C LYS A 42 18.70 -4.53 7.27
N ASP A 43 17.86 -5.50 6.93
CA ASP A 43 16.43 -5.28 6.88
C ASP A 43 15.87 -5.10 8.29
N LEU A 44 14.86 -4.24 8.39
CA LEU A 44 14.13 -4.06 9.64
C LEU A 44 13.39 -5.35 9.99
N ASP A 45 13.23 -5.59 11.28
CA ASP A 45 12.36 -6.65 11.77
C ASP A 45 10.90 -6.46 11.26
N GLU A 46 10.26 -7.55 10.82
CA GLU A 46 8.91 -7.48 10.23
C GLU A 46 7.84 -7.09 11.26
N GLU A 47 7.98 -7.55 12.51
CA GLU A 47 7.05 -7.23 13.59
C GLU A 47 7.18 -5.75 13.98
N PHE A 48 8.41 -5.23 14.04
CA PHE A 48 8.67 -3.80 14.22
C PHE A 48 8.04 -2.95 13.12
N VAL A 49 8.17 -3.36 11.85
CA VAL A 49 7.58 -2.65 10.70
C VAL A 49 6.06 -2.71 10.75
N ALA A 50 5.48 -3.87 11.04
CA ALA A 50 4.03 -4.06 11.14
C ALA A 50 3.44 -3.15 12.24
N TYR A 51 4.04 -3.13 13.43
CA TYR A 51 3.62 -2.27 14.53
C TYR A 51 3.63 -0.78 14.15
N LEU A 52 4.68 -0.33 13.45
CA LEU A 52 4.76 1.04 12.97
C LEU A 52 3.66 1.34 11.95
N ILE A 53 3.45 0.47 10.96
CA ILE A 53 2.42 0.68 9.94
C ILE A 53 1.04 0.75 10.60
N GLU A 54 0.70 -0.19 11.46
CA GLU A 54 -0.58 -0.21 12.19
C GLU A 54 -0.76 1.04 13.05
N SER A 55 0.28 1.45 13.78
CA SER A 55 0.21 2.66 14.60
C SER A 55 -0.03 3.92 13.77
N PHE A 56 0.64 4.06 12.62
CA PHE A 56 0.43 5.21 11.74
C PHE A 56 -0.91 5.16 10.99
N ASP A 57 -1.43 3.96 10.71
CA ASP A 57 -2.77 3.78 10.14
C ASP A 57 -3.87 4.21 11.12
N GLU A 58 -3.75 3.83 12.40
CA GLU A 58 -4.65 4.28 13.47
C GLU A 58 -4.66 5.81 13.63
N LEU A 59 -3.52 6.45 13.39
CA LEU A 59 -3.38 7.90 13.47
C LEU A 59 -3.98 8.64 12.27
N LYS A 60 -4.33 7.94 11.18
CA LYS A 60 -5.02 8.47 10.00
C LYS A 60 -4.38 9.74 9.42
N GLY A 61 -3.05 9.75 9.32
CA GLY A 61 -2.29 10.87 8.73
C GLY A 61 -2.11 12.08 9.64
N ARG A 62 -2.41 11.97 10.95
CA ARG A 62 -2.01 12.98 11.92
C ARG A 62 -0.50 12.96 12.14
N ASN A 63 0.06 14.12 12.53
CA ASN A 63 1.48 14.23 12.81
C ASN A 63 1.85 13.31 13.99
N ALA A 64 2.87 12.51 13.78
CA ALA A 64 3.37 11.57 14.76
C ALA A 64 4.90 11.55 14.77
N VAL A 65 5.46 11.27 15.95
CA VAL A 65 6.89 11.12 16.17
C VAL A 65 7.17 9.75 16.76
N ILE A 66 8.22 9.10 16.25
CA ILE A 66 8.67 7.81 16.78
C ILE A 66 9.67 8.08 17.91
N ARG A 67 9.39 7.56 19.10
CA ARG A 67 10.32 7.58 20.24
C ARG A 67 10.91 6.19 20.41
N LEU A 68 12.22 6.09 20.23
CA LEU A 68 12.99 4.87 20.50
C LEU A 68 13.67 5.02 21.86
N ASP A 69 13.20 4.24 22.83
CA ASP A 69 13.77 4.18 24.18
C ASP A 69 14.77 3.03 24.23
N ILE A 70 16.06 3.39 24.07
CA ILE A 70 17.19 2.45 24.05
C ILE A 70 18.01 2.68 25.33
N PRO A 71 18.25 1.64 26.16
CA PRO A 71 18.85 1.78 27.50
C PRO A 71 20.31 2.24 27.52
N LYS A 72 21.03 2.24 26.39
CA LYS A 72 22.42 2.71 26.30
C LYS A 72 22.60 3.90 25.36
N ARG A 73 23.48 4.82 25.77
CA ARG A 73 23.96 5.97 24.98
C ARG A 73 24.89 5.47 23.87
N ASP A 74 24.33 4.73 22.93
CA ASP A 74 25.08 4.02 21.91
C ASP A 74 25.33 4.95 20.70
N LYS A 75 26.58 5.00 20.22
CA LYS A 75 26.95 5.63 18.95
C LYS A 75 26.13 5.06 17.78
N LYS A 76 25.56 3.86 17.95
CA LYS A 76 24.65 3.20 17.01
C LYS A 76 23.28 3.87 16.88
N LYS A 77 22.84 4.76 17.79
CA LYS A 77 21.51 5.43 17.68
C LYS A 77 21.30 6.16 16.34
N LYS A 78 22.32 6.88 15.86
CA LYS A 78 22.27 7.54 14.54
C LYS A 78 22.16 6.54 13.38
N LYS A 79 22.75 5.36 13.53
CA LYS A 79 22.70 4.28 12.53
C LYS A 79 21.30 3.65 12.47
N ALA A 80 20.62 3.51 13.61
CA ALA A 80 19.23 3.01 13.68
C ALA A 80 18.29 3.95 12.97
N ILE A 81 18.33 5.23 13.34
CA ILE A 81 17.50 6.27 12.72
C ILE A 81 17.71 6.29 11.19
N LYS A 82 18.98 6.25 10.75
CA LYS A 82 19.31 6.20 9.32
C LYS A 82 18.82 4.91 8.65
N GLY A 83 18.90 3.76 9.32
CA GLY A 83 18.40 2.48 8.83
C GLY A 83 16.88 2.51 8.62
N ILE A 84 16.14 3.03 9.61
CA ILE A 84 14.69 3.18 9.54
C ILE A 84 14.29 4.08 8.36
N HIS A 85 14.88 5.28 8.25
CA HIS A 85 14.61 6.17 7.12
C HIS A 85 14.89 5.51 5.77
N LEU A 86 16.04 4.86 5.63
CA LEU A 86 16.43 4.23 4.38
C LEU A 86 15.51 3.07 3.99
N TYR A 87 15.03 2.31 4.96
CA TYR A 87 14.09 1.22 4.74
C TYR A 87 12.73 1.74 4.27
N PHE A 88 12.15 2.74 4.96
CA PHE A 88 10.86 3.31 4.56
C PHE A 88 10.93 4.10 3.25
N ASP A 89 12.05 4.77 2.96
CA ASP A 89 12.29 5.41 1.66
C ASP A 89 12.34 4.36 0.53
N TYR A 90 13.03 3.25 0.77
CA TYR A 90 13.08 2.12 -0.16
C TYR A 90 11.69 1.51 -0.38
N LEU A 91 10.96 1.22 0.70
CA LEU A 91 9.62 0.67 0.65
C LEU A 91 8.65 1.59 -0.11
N SER A 92 8.72 2.90 0.14
CA SER A 92 7.93 3.91 -0.57
C SER A 92 8.25 3.94 -2.06
N ALA A 93 9.53 3.89 -2.43
CA ALA A 93 9.94 3.83 -3.83
C ALA A 93 9.45 2.55 -4.54
N LEU A 94 9.53 1.41 -3.85
CA LEU A 94 9.05 0.12 -4.36
C LEU A 94 7.53 0.16 -4.58
N LYS A 95 6.77 0.63 -3.59
CA LYS A 95 5.31 0.75 -3.71
C LYS A 95 4.89 1.72 -4.82
N LYS A 96 5.54 2.86 -4.96
CA LYS A 96 5.28 3.79 -6.08
C LYS A 96 5.50 3.13 -7.44
N LYS A 97 6.53 2.28 -7.57
CA LYS A 97 6.79 1.52 -8.80
C LYS A 97 5.69 0.48 -9.05
N GLU A 98 5.28 -0.27 -8.03
CA GLU A 98 4.18 -1.23 -8.11
C GLU A 98 2.87 -0.57 -8.54
N LEU A 99 2.50 0.54 -7.90
CA LEU A 99 1.30 1.31 -8.26
C LEU A 99 1.37 1.78 -9.71
N ARG A 100 2.51 2.31 -10.17
CA ARG A 100 2.66 2.76 -11.56
C ARG A 100 2.40 1.62 -12.55
N VAL A 101 3.01 0.46 -12.31
CA VAL A 101 2.82 -0.73 -13.17
C VAL A 101 1.36 -1.19 -13.14
N PHE A 102 0.74 -1.20 -11.96
CA PHE A 102 -0.65 -1.57 -11.78
C PHE A 102 -1.61 -0.62 -12.54
N PHE A 103 -1.43 0.69 -12.39
CA PHE A 103 -2.22 1.69 -13.13
C PHE A 103 -2.05 1.57 -14.65
N SER A 104 -0.83 1.36 -15.15
CA SER A 104 -0.60 1.13 -16.58
C SER A 104 -1.38 -0.08 -17.10
N LYS A 105 -1.49 -1.16 -16.31
CA LYS A 105 -2.29 -2.34 -16.68
C LYS A 105 -3.79 -2.06 -16.63
N MET A 106 -4.26 -1.36 -15.60
CA MET A 106 -5.67 -0.97 -15.47
C MET A 106 -6.16 -0.16 -16.65
N VAL A 107 -5.37 0.83 -17.10
CA VAL A 107 -5.72 1.65 -18.27
C VAL A 107 -5.93 0.78 -19.51
N GLY A 108 -5.08 -0.23 -19.73
CA GLY A 108 -5.25 -1.17 -20.84
C GLY A 108 -6.58 -1.92 -20.78
N VAL A 109 -6.96 -2.43 -19.61
CA VAL A 109 -8.24 -3.13 -19.40
C VAL A 109 -9.43 -2.19 -19.62
N VAL A 110 -9.36 -0.96 -19.09
CA VAL A 110 -10.41 0.05 -19.27
C VAL A 110 -10.59 0.41 -20.74
N ILE A 111 -9.50 0.57 -21.50
CA ILE A 111 -9.57 0.85 -22.94
C ILE A 111 -10.25 -0.30 -23.68
N ILE A 112 -9.87 -1.55 -23.40
CA ILE A 112 -10.48 -2.73 -24.04
C ILE A 112 -11.98 -2.82 -23.69
N GLY A 113 -12.34 -2.60 -22.42
CA GLY A 113 -13.74 -2.56 -22.01
C GLY A 113 -14.51 -1.45 -22.74
N ALA A 114 -13.95 -0.25 -22.82
CA ALA A 114 -14.55 0.88 -23.52
C ALA A 114 -14.71 0.63 -25.03
N THR A 115 -13.75 -0.03 -25.69
CA THR A 115 -13.88 -0.37 -27.12
C THR A 115 -14.96 -1.41 -27.36
N PHE A 116 -15.07 -2.43 -26.50
CA PHE A 116 -16.14 -3.43 -26.59
C PHE A 116 -17.53 -2.82 -26.40
N ILE A 117 -17.69 -1.98 -25.37
CA ILE A 117 -18.96 -1.27 -25.12
C ILE A 117 -19.29 -0.35 -26.31
N SER A 118 -18.31 0.42 -26.79
CA SER A 118 -18.52 1.32 -27.94
C SER A 118 -18.91 0.54 -29.19
N ALA A 119 -18.25 -0.58 -29.48
CA ALA A 119 -18.59 -1.45 -30.60
C ALA A 119 -20.02 -1.99 -30.46
N SER A 120 -20.38 -2.51 -29.28
CA SER A 120 -21.73 -3.00 -28.99
C SER A 120 -22.81 -1.95 -29.28
N VAL A 121 -22.61 -0.71 -28.82
CA VAL A 121 -23.55 0.39 -29.06
C VAL A 121 -23.66 0.75 -30.55
N ILE A 122 -22.54 0.76 -31.27
CA ILE A 122 -22.53 1.05 -32.71
C ILE A 122 -23.27 -0.04 -33.50
N PHE A 123 -23.03 -1.32 -33.17
CA PHE A 123 -23.73 -2.45 -33.80
C PHE A 123 -25.23 -2.40 -33.50
N ALA A 124 -25.63 -2.18 -32.25
CA ALA A 124 -27.03 -2.04 -31.87
C ALA A 124 -27.72 -0.85 -32.57
N ALA A 125 -27.01 0.26 -32.80
CA ALA A 125 -27.54 1.41 -33.52
C ALA A 125 -27.76 1.12 -35.02
N GLN A 126 -26.88 0.33 -35.66
CA GLN A 126 -27.03 -0.06 -37.07
C GLN A 126 -28.13 -1.11 -37.29
N GLU A 127 -28.36 -1.97 -36.30
CA GLU A 127 -29.34 -3.05 -36.32
C GLU A 127 -30.79 -2.57 -36.27
N SER A 128 -31.02 -1.30 -35.89
CA SER A 128 -32.34 -0.65 -35.94
C SER A 128 -32.92 -0.48 -37.36
N LEU A 129 -32.19 -0.86 -38.42
CA LEU A 129 -32.61 -0.71 -39.81
C LEU A 129 -33.02 -2.01 -40.51
N GLU A 130 -32.62 -3.21 -40.06
CA GLU A 130 -33.07 -4.48 -40.66
C GLU A 130 -33.15 -5.61 -39.63
N GLU A 131 -34.36 -6.14 -39.38
CA GLU A 131 -34.61 -7.31 -38.55
C GLU A 131 -33.86 -8.54 -39.10
N ASN A 132 -32.69 -8.85 -38.54
CA ASN A 132 -31.97 -10.08 -38.80
C ASN A 132 -31.67 -10.79 -37.47
N LEU A 133 -32.36 -11.91 -37.22
CA LEU A 133 -32.30 -12.75 -36.02
C LEU A 133 -30.89 -13.08 -35.50
N LEU A 134 -29.91 -13.20 -36.41
CA LEU A 134 -28.50 -13.43 -36.09
C LEU A 134 -27.92 -12.33 -35.19
N ASN A 135 -28.37 -11.10 -35.42
CA ASN A 135 -27.87 -9.91 -34.75
C ASN A 135 -28.46 -9.81 -33.31
N SER A 136 -29.71 -10.26 -33.09
CA SER A 136 -30.28 -10.43 -31.74
C SER A 136 -29.55 -11.49 -30.89
N LEU A 137 -29.12 -12.58 -31.51
CA LEU A 137 -28.35 -13.65 -30.85
C LEU A 137 -26.94 -13.17 -30.47
N PHE A 138 -26.31 -12.36 -31.33
CA PHE A 138 -25.03 -11.73 -31.02
C PHE A 138 -25.16 -10.69 -29.90
N HIS A 139 -26.24 -9.88 -29.91
CA HIS A 139 -26.53 -8.92 -28.86
C HIS A 139 -26.71 -9.62 -27.50
N GLU A 140 -27.49 -10.69 -27.43
CA GLU A 140 -27.66 -11.47 -26.20
C GLU A 140 -26.35 -12.10 -25.72
N GLY A 141 -25.54 -12.66 -26.62
CA GLY A 141 -24.22 -13.19 -26.27
C GLY A 141 -23.27 -12.13 -25.72
N MET A 142 -23.30 -10.91 -26.29
CA MET A 142 -22.43 -9.80 -25.88
C MET A 142 -22.85 -9.22 -24.52
N VAL A 143 -24.14 -9.20 -24.19
CA VAL A 143 -24.66 -8.83 -22.86
C VAL A 143 -24.19 -9.82 -21.79
N ILE A 144 -24.20 -11.13 -22.09
CA ILE A 144 -23.72 -12.17 -21.17
C ILE A 144 -22.21 -12.01 -20.92
N VAL A 145 -21.42 -11.76 -21.96
CA VAL A 145 -19.97 -11.50 -21.83
C VAL A 145 -19.71 -10.22 -21.03
N GLY A 146 -20.51 -9.16 -21.26
CA GLY A 146 -20.42 -7.90 -20.53
C GLY A 146 -20.74 -8.05 -19.03
N TRP A 147 -21.67 -8.93 -18.67
CA TRP A 147 -21.99 -9.22 -17.27
C TRP A 147 -20.90 -10.06 -16.58
N VAL A 148 -20.30 -11.04 -17.26
CA VAL A 148 -19.28 -11.95 -16.69
C VAL A 148 -17.92 -11.28 -16.51
N THR A 149 -17.69 -10.14 -17.17
CA THR A 149 -16.42 -9.39 -17.10
C THR A 149 -16.41 -8.25 -16.07
N ILE A 150 -17.53 -8.01 -15.39
CA ILE A 150 -17.65 -7.17 -14.18
C ILE A 150 -17.34 -8.01 -12.94
#